data_AF-A0A9P0B4Z7-F1
#
_entry.id   AF-A0A9P0B4Z7-F1
#
_cell.length_a   1.000
_cell.length_b   1.000
_cell.length_c   1.000
_cell.angle_alpha   90.00
_cell.angle_beta   90.00
_cell.angle_gamma   90.00
#
_symmetry.space_group_name_H-M   'P 1'
#
loop_
_entity.id
_entity.type
_entity.pdbx_description
1 polymer ?
#
loop_
_entity_poly.entity_id
_entity_poly.type
_entity_poly.pdbx_seq_one_letter_code
_entity_poly.pdbx_strand_id
1 'polypeptide(L)'
;MKMLLHQVYFLLLAAFFINHVYGNTCSQKTTTYGYVCVCNSTYCDTVPQIYVKEGTYQQYTTTSQTLGFSTSNGQIKSVSEGYSIYKIDLTNSQPKQTVFGFGGAFTGSTGFNINSLPSTAQDNLLESYFAADGIEYTLCRVPIGGTDFSLTKYTYDDNHAGDVDLKYFALQDEDLLYKIPYIIKANELSNNNLELIASVWTAPPWMKTNNDYAGIGFLKIEYYQTWANYFVKFFEEYAKKGIKFWGLTTQNEPLIGLLPTFISEINAMGYTNLQMNFYFSYKIP
;
A
#
# COMPACT_ATOMS: atom_id res chain seq x y z
N MET A 1 19.93 46.12 -64.96
CA MET A 1 21.05 45.47 -64.24
C MET A 1 20.74 45.49 -62.75
N LYS A 2 20.34 44.32 -62.19
CA LYS A 2 20.27 43.94 -60.75
C LYS A 2 19.39 44.80 -59.83
N MET A 3 18.63 44.30 -58.86
CA MET A 3 18.34 42.95 -58.36
C MET A 3 17.13 43.11 -57.43
N LEU A 4 16.23 42.13 -57.43
CA LEU A 4 15.17 41.94 -56.45
C LEU A 4 15.77 41.75 -55.04
N LEU A 5 15.13 42.31 -54.01
CA LEU A 5 15.17 41.74 -52.66
C LEU A 5 13.74 41.60 -52.12
N HIS A 6 13.25 40.36 -52.12
CA HIS A 6 12.06 39.94 -51.40
C HIS A 6 12.38 39.93 -49.89
N GLN A 7 11.58 40.63 -49.08
CA GLN A 7 11.50 40.37 -47.64
C GLN A 7 10.48 39.25 -47.41
N VAL A 8 11.01 38.07 -47.10
CA VAL A 8 10.26 36.88 -46.70
C VAL A 8 9.83 37.04 -45.24
N TYR A 9 8.53 37.16 -45.00
CA TYR A 9 7.96 37.03 -43.66
C TYR A 9 8.05 35.57 -43.22
N PHE A 10 8.89 35.28 -42.23
CA PHE A 10 8.91 33.99 -41.53
C PHE A 10 7.70 33.92 -40.58
N LEU A 11 6.68 33.15 -40.97
CA LEU A 11 5.64 32.66 -40.07
C LEU A 11 6.26 31.59 -39.16
N LEU A 12 6.59 31.97 -37.93
CA LEU A 12 6.91 31.04 -36.84
C LEU A 12 5.60 30.38 -36.39
N LEU A 13 5.27 29.24 -37.00
CA LEU A 13 4.30 28.29 -36.48
C LEU A 13 4.93 27.60 -35.26
N ALA A 14 4.68 28.15 -34.07
CA ALA A 14 4.91 27.42 -32.83
C ALA A 14 3.87 26.31 -32.74
N ALA A 15 4.24 25.11 -33.19
CA ALA A 15 3.49 23.90 -32.91
C ALA A 15 3.61 23.61 -31.41
N PHE A 16 2.63 24.07 -30.63
CA PHE A 16 2.38 23.50 -29.32
C PHE A 16 1.91 22.06 -29.54
N PHE A 17 2.85 21.12 -29.51
CA PHE A 17 2.52 19.72 -29.28
C PHE A 17 2.01 19.61 -27.85
N ILE A 18 0.69 19.74 -27.69
CA ILE A 18 0.02 19.16 -26.52
C ILE A 18 0.14 17.66 -26.75
N ASN A 19 1.19 17.04 -26.21
CA ASN A 19 1.23 15.60 -26.04
C ASN A 19 0.13 15.26 -25.05
N HIS A 20 -1.10 15.03 -25.53
CA HIS A 20 -2.04 14.23 -24.77
C HIS A 20 -1.42 12.84 -24.67
N VAL A 21 -0.74 12.58 -23.55
CA VAL A 21 -0.31 11.23 -23.19
C VAL A 21 -1.59 10.46 -22.88
N TYR A 22 -2.14 9.81 -23.91
CA TYR A 22 -3.14 8.78 -23.73
C TYR A 22 -2.45 7.65 -22.98
N GLY A 23 -2.95 7.30 -21.80
CA GLY A 23 -2.38 6.20 -21.02
C GLY A 23 -2.30 4.91 -21.84
N ASN A 24 -1.27 4.10 -21.60
CA ASN A 24 -1.11 2.79 -22.23
C ASN A 24 -2.32 1.91 -21.90
N THR A 25 -2.86 1.23 -22.90
CA THR A 25 -4.06 0.40 -22.73
C THR A 25 -3.72 -0.97 -22.19
N CYS A 26 -4.68 -1.61 -21.52
CA CYS A 26 -4.51 -2.97 -20.99
C CYS A 26 -4.15 -3.97 -22.10
N SER A 27 -3.00 -4.65 -21.96
CA SER A 27 -2.65 -5.81 -22.79
C SER A 27 -3.35 -7.06 -22.25
N GLN A 28 -4.64 -7.21 -22.57
CA GLN A 28 -5.51 -8.22 -21.98
C GLN A 28 -5.09 -9.66 -22.32
N LYS A 29 -5.08 -10.54 -21.31
CA LYS A 29 -4.88 -11.98 -21.45
C LYS A 29 -5.95 -12.75 -20.69
N THR A 30 -6.49 -13.79 -21.31
CA THR A 30 -7.42 -14.72 -20.67
C THR A 30 -6.64 -15.76 -19.85
N THR A 31 -7.12 -16.03 -18.64
CA THR A 31 -6.61 -17.03 -17.70
C THR A 31 -7.76 -17.94 -17.25
N THR A 32 -7.42 -19.03 -16.55
CA THR A 32 -8.42 -19.91 -15.93
C THR A 32 -9.32 -19.18 -14.92
N TYR A 33 -8.85 -18.06 -14.37
CA TYR A 33 -9.53 -17.30 -13.30
C TYR A 33 -10.17 -15.99 -13.78
N GLY A 34 -10.21 -15.76 -15.10
CA GLY A 34 -10.74 -14.53 -15.70
C GLY A 34 -9.70 -13.82 -16.56
N TYR A 35 -9.81 -12.51 -16.68
CA TYR A 35 -8.95 -11.69 -17.53
C TYR A 35 -7.93 -10.93 -16.67
N VAL A 36 -6.76 -10.63 -17.23
CA VAL A 36 -5.73 -9.79 -16.61
C VAL A 36 -5.09 -8.85 -17.64
N CYS A 37 -4.50 -7.75 -17.18
CA CYS A 37 -3.60 -6.91 -17.99
C CYS A 37 -2.17 -7.40 -17.82
N VAL A 38 -1.48 -7.70 -18.92
CA VAL A 38 -0.12 -8.24 -18.89
C VAL A 38 0.88 -7.10 -18.90
N CYS A 39 1.71 -7.04 -17.86
CA CYS A 39 2.88 -6.18 -17.79
C CYS A 39 4.18 -6.98 -17.83
N ASN A 40 5.24 -6.37 -18.35
CA ASN A 40 6.60 -6.92 -18.39
C ASN A 40 7.63 -5.78 -18.32
N SER A 41 8.91 -6.11 -18.52
CA SER A 41 10.04 -5.16 -18.49
C SER A 41 9.99 -4.00 -19.50
N THR A 42 9.15 -4.10 -20.53
CA THR A 42 9.09 -3.15 -21.64
C THR A 42 7.69 -2.54 -21.83
N TYR A 43 6.70 -3.02 -21.09
CA TYR A 43 5.30 -2.61 -21.25
C TYR A 43 4.52 -2.78 -19.97
N CYS A 44 3.72 -1.77 -19.61
CA CYS A 44 2.63 -1.88 -18.66
C CYS A 44 1.56 -0.85 -19.01
N ASP A 45 0.30 -1.15 -18.71
CA ASP A 45 -0.80 -0.21 -18.85
C ASP A 45 -0.77 0.85 -17.75
N THR A 46 -1.31 2.03 -18.05
CA THR A 46 -1.31 3.19 -17.15
C THR A 46 -2.72 3.76 -17.05
N VAL A 47 -3.01 4.48 -15.96
CA VAL A 47 -4.27 5.18 -15.78
C VAL A 47 -4.28 6.46 -16.63
N PRO A 48 -5.29 6.69 -17.47
CA PRO A 48 -5.39 7.93 -18.22
C PRO A 48 -5.50 9.14 -17.30
N GLN A 49 -4.73 10.19 -17.59
CA GLN A 49 -4.71 11.42 -16.81
C GLN A 49 -6.10 12.09 -16.73
N ILE A 50 -6.38 12.67 -15.56
CA ILE A 50 -7.63 13.39 -15.31
C ILE A 50 -7.56 14.74 -16.02
N TYR A 51 -8.52 15.00 -16.90
CA TYR A 51 -8.66 16.28 -17.60
C TYR A 51 -10.12 16.68 -17.70
N VAL A 52 -10.60 17.43 -16.70
CA VAL A 52 -11.98 17.91 -16.61
C VAL A 52 -12.01 19.44 -16.63
N LYS A 53 -12.86 20.00 -17.50
CA LYS A 53 -13.16 21.45 -17.54
C LYS A 53 -14.50 21.72 -16.87
N GLU A 54 -14.72 22.97 -16.47
CA GLU A 54 -16.04 23.41 -15.97
C GLU A 54 -17.15 23.03 -16.96
N GLY A 55 -18.26 22.48 -16.44
CA GLY A 55 -19.38 22.01 -17.25
C GLY A 55 -19.15 20.65 -17.94
N THR A 56 -18.06 19.95 -17.66
CA THR A 56 -17.75 18.63 -18.24
C THR A 56 -17.55 17.57 -17.17
N TYR A 57 -17.56 16.29 -17.58
CA TYR A 57 -17.15 15.18 -16.73
C TYR A 57 -16.29 14.19 -17.53
N GLN A 58 -15.43 13.48 -16.82
CA GLN A 58 -14.68 12.33 -17.32
C GLN A 58 -15.14 11.08 -16.56
N GLN A 59 -15.45 10.03 -17.29
CA GLN A 59 -15.90 8.75 -16.76
C GLN A 59 -14.84 7.70 -17.03
N TYR A 60 -14.41 7.01 -15.99
CA TYR A 60 -13.57 5.84 -16.04
C TYR A 60 -14.46 4.58 -15.94
N THR A 61 -14.20 3.57 -16.75
CA THR A 61 -15.01 2.35 -16.79
C THR A 61 -14.13 1.12 -16.98
N THR A 62 -14.37 0.13 -16.13
CA THR A 62 -13.78 -1.20 -16.20
C THR A 62 -14.93 -2.19 -16.18
N THR A 63 -14.89 -3.20 -17.05
CA THR A 63 -15.90 -4.26 -17.11
C THR A 63 -15.22 -5.63 -17.09
N SER A 64 -16.01 -6.70 -16.95
CA SER A 64 -15.46 -8.05 -17.05
C SER A 64 -14.95 -8.40 -18.46
N GLN A 65 -15.33 -7.65 -19.50
CA GLN A 65 -14.84 -7.84 -20.87
C GLN A 65 -13.78 -6.82 -21.29
N THR A 66 -13.74 -5.65 -20.65
CA THR A 66 -12.83 -4.54 -20.96
C THR A 66 -12.11 -4.13 -19.70
N LEU A 67 -10.90 -4.68 -19.54
CA LEU A 67 -10.04 -4.38 -18.40
C LEU A 67 -9.31 -3.03 -18.57
N GLY A 68 -8.72 -2.57 -17.46
CA GLY A 68 -8.08 -1.27 -17.36
C GLY A 68 -9.07 -0.14 -17.22
N PHE A 69 -8.58 1.09 -17.39
CA PHE A 69 -9.31 2.32 -17.13
C PHE A 69 -9.76 3.00 -18.42
N SER A 70 -10.78 2.43 -19.08
CA SER A 70 -11.33 3.05 -20.30
C SER A 70 -11.99 4.38 -19.97
N THR A 71 -11.67 5.43 -20.72
CA THR A 71 -12.20 6.77 -20.47
C THR A 71 -13.19 7.23 -21.53
N SER A 72 -14.20 7.96 -21.08
CA SER A 72 -15.09 8.73 -21.94
C SER A 72 -15.36 10.10 -21.32
N ASN A 73 -15.61 11.11 -22.15
CA ASN A 73 -15.88 12.47 -21.70
C ASN A 73 -17.31 12.86 -22.06
N GLY A 74 -17.95 13.66 -21.21
CA GLY A 74 -19.29 14.17 -21.46
C GLY A 74 -19.47 15.60 -20.97
N GLN A 75 -20.62 16.17 -21.33
CA GLN A 75 -21.01 17.52 -20.96
C GLN A 75 -22.10 17.46 -19.89
N ILE A 76 -21.95 18.23 -18.82
CA ILE A 76 -23.00 18.44 -17.83
C ILE A 76 -24.03 19.37 -18.45
N LYS A 77 -25.24 18.85 -18.65
CA LYS A 77 -26.36 19.61 -19.22
C LYS A 77 -27.32 19.99 -18.11
N SER A 78 -27.85 21.21 -18.18
CA SER A 78 -29.06 21.55 -17.45
C SER A 78 -30.21 20.75 -18.06
N VAL A 79 -30.77 19.83 -17.29
CA VAL A 79 -31.91 19.03 -17.76
C VAL A 79 -33.18 19.80 -17.42
N SER A 80 -33.88 20.30 -18.45
CA SER A 80 -35.27 20.74 -18.30
C SER A 80 -36.14 19.50 -18.13
N GLU A 81 -36.73 19.29 -16.95
CA GLU A 81 -37.73 18.26 -16.61
C GLU A 81 -37.75 17.04 -17.55
N GLY A 82 -36.72 16.19 -17.42
CA GLY A 82 -36.67 14.88 -18.07
C GLY A 82 -37.03 13.77 -17.09
N TYR A 83 -37.85 12.82 -17.51
CA TYR A 83 -38.13 11.62 -16.72
C TYR A 83 -36.88 10.74 -16.70
N SER A 84 -36.22 10.62 -15.55
CA SER A 84 -35.15 9.63 -15.34
C SER A 84 -35.71 8.44 -14.57
N ILE A 85 -35.42 7.24 -15.04
CA ILE A 85 -35.74 5.98 -14.33
C ILE A 85 -34.93 5.83 -13.03
N TYR A 86 -33.73 6.43 -12.95
CA TYR A 86 -32.88 6.42 -11.77
C TYR A 86 -32.27 7.82 -11.56
N LYS A 87 -32.43 8.37 -10.36
CA LYS A 87 -31.88 9.69 -9.98
C LYS A 87 -31.03 9.52 -8.73
N ILE A 88 -29.77 9.95 -8.81
CA ILE A 88 -28.89 10.14 -7.65
C ILE A 88 -28.84 11.64 -7.37
N ASP A 89 -29.30 12.04 -6.20
CA ASP A 89 -29.38 13.45 -5.80
C ASP A 89 -28.27 13.79 -4.80
N LEU A 90 -27.38 14.70 -5.19
CA LEU A 90 -26.25 15.14 -4.37
C LEU A 90 -26.53 16.45 -3.63
N THR A 91 -27.67 17.13 -3.89
CA THR A 91 -27.96 18.48 -3.40
C THR A 91 -28.13 18.57 -1.88
N ASN A 92 -28.52 17.47 -1.24
CA ASN A 92 -28.71 17.37 0.22
C ASN A 92 -27.65 16.48 0.89
N SER A 93 -26.47 16.33 0.29
CA SER A 93 -25.39 15.54 0.89
C SER A 93 -24.75 16.27 2.07
N GLN A 94 -24.77 15.64 3.24
CA GLN A 94 -24.04 16.12 4.42
C GLN A 94 -22.61 15.55 4.39
N PRO A 95 -21.57 16.34 4.71
CA PRO A 95 -20.22 15.82 4.86
C PRO A 95 -20.19 14.65 5.86
N LYS A 96 -19.43 13.59 5.54
CA LYS A 96 -19.22 12.44 6.41
C LYS A 96 -17.74 12.38 6.84
N GLN A 97 -17.15 11.19 6.86
CA GLN A 97 -15.76 10.98 7.21
C GLN A 97 -14.81 11.56 6.15
N THR A 98 -13.61 11.96 6.60
CA THR A 98 -12.47 12.14 5.71
C THR A 98 -11.88 10.78 5.35
N VAL A 99 -11.49 10.59 4.09
CA VAL A 99 -10.81 9.38 3.63
C VAL A 99 -9.31 9.61 3.75
N PHE A 100 -8.62 8.76 4.53
CA PHE A 100 -7.18 8.87 4.73
C PHE A 100 -6.37 8.40 3.53
N GLY A 101 -6.82 7.34 2.85
CA GLY A 101 -6.15 6.82 1.67
C GLY A 101 -6.58 5.40 1.33
N PHE A 102 -5.94 4.86 0.30
CA PHE A 102 -6.11 3.49 -0.16
C PHE A 102 -4.75 2.88 -0.43
N GLY A 103 -4.63 1.55 -0.27
CA GLY A 103 -3.43 0.86 -0.68
C GLY A 103 -3.36 -0.61 -0.31
N GLY A 104 -2.15 -1.11 -0.08
CA GLY A 104 -1.84 -2.52 0.13
C GLY A 104 -0.84 -2.77 1.26
N ALA A 105 -0.32 -3.99 1.36
CA ALA A 105 0.61 -4.40 2.42
C ALA A 105 2.00 -4.78 1.89
N PHE A 106 3.04 -4.25 2.52
CA PHE A 106 4.45 -4.63 2.31
C PHE A 106 4.78 -5.86 3.16
N THR A 107 4.21 -7.02 2.80
CA THR A 107 4.56 -8.31 3.42
C THR A 107 5.88 -8.85 2.88
N GLY A 108 6.47 -9.84 3.57
CA GLY A 108 7.65 -10.55 3.08
C GLY A 108 7.39 -11.19 1.70
N SER A 109 6.24 -11.83 1.52
CA SER A 109 5.83 -12.39 0.23
C SER A 109 5.67 -11.33 -0.86
N THR A 110 5.08 -10.15 -0.56
CA THR A 110 4.98 -9.06 -1.55
C THR A 110 6.37 -8.71 -2.06
N GLY A 111 7.29 -8.39 -1.15
CA GLY A 111 8.61 -7.95 -1.57
C GLY A 111 9.47 -9.07 -2.18
N PHE A 112 9.33 -10.33 -1.74
CA PHE A 112 9.98 -11.47 -2.38
C PHE A 112 9.52 -11.63 -3.85
N ASN A 113 8.20 -11.54 -4.10
CA ASN A 113 7.67 -11.64 -5.46
C ASN A 113 8.12 -10.48 -6.35
N ILE A 114 8.12 -9.25 -5.83
CA ILE A 114 8.67 -8.09 -6.56
C ILE A 114 10.14 -8.35 -6.90
N ASN A 115 10.93 -8.78 -5.92
CA ASN A 115 12.36 -9.02 -6.11
C ASN A 115 12.68 -10.11 -7.15
N SER A 116 11.75 -11.02 -7.40
CA SER A 116 11.91 -12.07 -8.42
C SER A 116 11.80 -11.56 -9.86
N LEU A 117 11.31 -10.34 -10.06
CA LEU A 117 11.16 -9.73 -11.38
C LEU A 117 12.47 -9.04 -11.82
N PRO A 118 12.72 -8.90 -13.14
CA PRO A 118 13.76 -7.99 -13.63
C PRO A 118 13.51 -6.56 -13.15
N SER A 119 14.58 -5.78 -12.90
CA SER A 119 14.50 -4.42 -12.33
C SER A 119 13.44 -3.54 -12.99
N THR A 120 13.40 -3.48 -14.32
CA THR A 120 12.42 -2.63 -15.03
C THR A 120 10.97 -3.10 -14.88
N ALA A 121 10.74 -4.40 -14.68
CA ALA A 121 9.40 -4.90 -14.38
C ALA A 121 9.01 -4.59 -12.92
N GLN A 122 9.98 -4.49 -12.00
CA GLN A 122 9.74 -3.99 -10.65
C GLN A 122 9.35 -2.51 -10.68
N ASP A 123 10.03 -1.70 -11.50
CA ASP A 123 9.72 -0.29 -11.72
C ASP A 123 8.27 -0.13 -12.20
N ASN A 124 7.91 -0.78 -13.31
CA ASN A 124 6.56 -0.73 -13.87
C ASN A 124 5.48 -1.14 -12.85
N LEU A 125 5.74 -2.18 -12.04
CA LEU A 125 4.79 -2.63 -11.02
C LEU A 125 4.61 -1.59 -9.90
N LEU A 126 5.69 -1.00 -9.42
CA LEU A 126 5.62 0.01 -8.37
C LEU A 126 5.01 1.32 -8.88
N GLU A 127 5.33 1.73 -10.11
CA GLU A 127 4.70 2.86 -10.78
C GLU A 127 3.19 2.63 -10.93
N SER A 128 2.76 1.43 -11.34
CA SER A 128 1.34 1.08 -11.43
C SER A 128 0.57 1.34 -10.13
N TYR A 129 1.21 1.12 -8.98
CA TYR A 129 0.59 1.34 -7.67
C TYR A 129 0.75 2.77 -7.16
N PHE A 130 1.92 3.39 -7.33
CA PHE A 130 2.30 4.59 -6.56
C PHE A 130 2.53 5.84 -7.39
N ALA A 131 2.79 5.72 -8.70
CA ALA A 131 3.04 6.87 -9.56
C ALA A 131 1.73 7.58 -9.99
N ALA A 132 1.87 8.81 -10.47
CA ALA A 132 0.76 9.67 -10.91
C ALA A 132 0.05 9.17 -12.19
N ASP A 133 0.64 8.24 -12.93
CA ASP A 133 0.04 7.52 -14.04
C ASP A 133 -0.34 6.07 -13.66
N GLY A 134 -0.23 5.71 -12.38
CA GLY A 134 -0.78 4.51 -11.77
C GLY A 134 -2.08 4.79 -11.01
N ILE A 135 -2.36 4.01 -9.97
CA ILE A 135 -3.56 4.16 -9.13
C ILE A 135 -3.32 4.95 -7.82
N GLU A 136 -2.14 5.57 -7.68
CA GLU A 136 -1.80 6.53 -6.62
C GLU A 136 -2.13 6.05 -5.18
N TYR A 137 -1.65 4.87 -4.81
CA TYR A 137 -1.71 4.39 -3.43
C TYR A 137 -1.05 5.38 -2.45
N THR A 138 -1.76 5.64 -1.35
CA THR A 138 -1.41 6.65 -0.33
C THR A 138 -1.41 6.09 1.09
N LEU A 139 -1.91 4.88 1.31
CA LEU A 139 -1.96 4.25 2.63
C LEU A 139 -1.55 2.78 2.54
N CYS A 140 -0.43 2.44 3.15
CA CYS A 140 0.10 1.08 3.13
C CYS A 140 0.30 0.50 4.53
N ARG A 141 0.20 -0.82 4.62
CA ARG A 141 0.41 -1.59 5.85
C ARG A 141 1.78 -2.27 5.84
N VAL A 142 2.49 -2.21 6.96
CA VAL A 142 3.79 -2.90 7.14
C VAL A 142 3.69 -3.84 8.34
N PRO A 143 3.89 -5.15 8.14
CA PRO A 143 4.04 -6.06 9.25
C PRO A 143 5.24 -5.74 10.13
N ILE A 144 5.12 -5.95 11.43
CA ILE A 144 6.23 -5.96 12.38
C ILE A 144 6.58 -7.44 12.61
N GLY A 145 7.77 -7.86 12.20
CA GLY A 145 8.18 -9.26 12.20
C GLY A 145 7.47 -10.09 11.11
N GLY A 146 7.51 -11.41 11.28
CA GLY A 146 6.96 -12.37 10.31
C GLY A 146 5.45 -12.56 10.42
N THR A 147 4.82 -12.91 9.29
CA THR A 147 3.40 -13.20 9.17
C THR A 147 3.16 -14.58 8.53
N ASP A 148 1.91 -14.91 8.24
CA ASP A 148 1.54 -16.00 7.33
C ASP A 148 2.00 -15.79 5.88
N PHE A 149 2.27 -14.54 5.49
CA PHE A 149 2.88 -14.12 4.21
C PHE A 149 4.35 -13.72 4.41
N SER A 150 5.06 -14.50 5.21
CA SER A 150 6.53 -14.47 5.33
C SER A 150 7.11 -15.80 4.87
N LEU A 151 8.40 -15.81 4.54
CA LEU A 151 9.11 -17.02 4.10
C LEU A 151 9.36 -17.97 5.27
N THR A 152 9.44 -17.43 6.48
CA THR A 152 9.60 -18.19 7.73
C THR A 152 8.85 -17.50 8.88
N LYS A 153 8.69 -18.20 9.99
CA LYS A 153 8.22 -17.61 11.25
C LYS A 153 9.41 -16.96 11.95
N TYR A 154 9.32 -15.66 12.23
CA TYR A 154 10.35 -14.93 12.96
C TYR A 154 9.77 -13.72 13.69
N THR A 155 10.54 -13.23 14.65
CA THR A 155 10.44 -11.90 15.26
C THR A 155 11.79 -11.20 15.19
N TYR A 156 11.92 -10.02 15.79
CA TYR A 156 13.16 -9.26 15.84
C TYR A 156 14.06 -9.64 17.01
N ASP A 157 13.62 -10.54 17.89
CA ASP A 157 14.39 -10.93 19.08
C ASP A 157 14.20 -12.41 19.44
N ASP A 158 14.30 -13.27 18.43
CA ASP A 158 14.25 -14.72 18.60
C ASP A 158 15.56 -15.28 19.17
N ASN A 159 15.47 -16.41 19.89
CA ASN A 159 16.60 -17.13 20.49
C ASN A 159 17.37 -16.42 21.62
N HIS A 160 16.86 -15.30 22.14
CA HIS A 160 17.43 -14.56 23.27
C HIS A 160 16.47 -14.53 24.48
N ALA A 161 16.08 -15.70 24.97
CA ALA A 161 15.12 -15.79 26.08
C ALA A 161 15.58 -14.98 27.31
N GLY A 162 14.74 -14.05 27.75
CA GLY A 162 15.04 -13.17 28.88
C GLY A 162 15.76 -11.86 28.51
N ASP A 163 15.90 -11.54 27.22
CA ASP A 163 16.42 -10.24 26.76
C ASP A 163 15.42 -9.09 26.97
N VAL A 164 15.15 -8.79 28.24
CA VAL A 164 14.20 -7.74 28.65
C VAL A 164 14.62 -6.33 28.20
N ASP A 165 15.91 -6.14 27.91
CA ASP A 165 16.51 -4.90 27.44
C ASP A 165 16.55 -4.79 25.90
N LEU A 166 16.18 -5.86 25.18
CA LEU A 166 16.19 -5.94 23.72
C LEU A 166 17.57 -5.57 23.12
N LYS A 167 18.64 -6.12 23.72
CA LYS A 167 20.03 -5.94 23.26
C LYS A 167 20.29 -6.65 21.94
N TYR A 168 19.57 -7.73 21.65
CA TYR A 168 19.72 -8.52 20.43
C TYR A 168 18.66 -8.24 19.38
N PHE A 169 17.78 -7.26 19.63
CA PHE A 169 16.79 -6.81 18.65
C PHE A 169 17.46 -6.44 17.32
N ALA A 170 17.01 -7.06 16.24
CA ALA A 170 17.49 -6.77 14.90
C ALA A 170 16.38 -6.92 13.85
N LEU A 171 16.34 -5.99 12.90
CA LEU A 171 15.57 -6.16 11.67
C LEU A 171 16.10 -7.38 10.91
N GLN A 172 15.19 -8.15 10.30
CA GLN A 172 15.55 -9.37 9.59
C GLN A 172 15.71 -9.12 8.08
N ASP A 173 16.18 -10.12 7.36
CA ASP A 173 16.42 -10.04 5.91
C ASP A 173 15.17 -9.63 5.12
N GLU A 174 13.97 -10.06 5.55
CA GLU A 174 12.73 -9.63 4.92
C GLU A 174 12.49 -8.11 5.03
N ASP A 175 12.93 -7.47 6.12
CA ASP A 175 12.87 -6.01 6.24
C ASP A 175 13.91 -5.36 5.33
N LEU A 176 15.17 -5.81 5.45
CA LEU A 176 16.33 -5.15 4.86
C LEU A 176 16.42 -5.32 3.34
N LEU A 177 16.05 -6.50 2.84
CA LEU A 177 16.14 -6.84 1.42
C LEU A 177 14.85 -6.53 0.66
N TYR A 178 13.71 -6.54 1.34
CA TYR A 178 12.41 -6.45 0.67
C TYR A 178 11.59 -5.25 1.14
N LYS A 179 11.12 -5.21 2.39
CA LYS A 179 10.13 -4.22 2.81
C LYS A 179 10.67 -2.80 2.74
N ILE A 180 11.83 -2.54 3.33
CA ILE A 180 12.42 -1.19 3.42
C ILE A 180 12.75 -0.63 2.03
N PRO A 181 13.46 -1.34 1.12
CA PRO A 181 13.74 -0.82 -0.22
C PRO A 181 12.47 -0.45 -1.00
N TYR A 182 11.43 -1.28 -0.95
CA TYR A 182 10.20 -1.01 -1.70
C TYR A 182 9.33 0.07 -1.06
N ILE A 183 9.34 0.22 0.28
CA ILE A 183 8.67 1.34 0.96
C ILE A 183 9.31 2.67 0.54
N ILE A 184 10.66 2.75 0.53
CA ILE A 184 11.36 3.98 0.15
C ILE A 184 10.99 4.37 -1.28
N LYS A 185 11.07 3.41 -2.22
CA LYS A 185 10.73 3.66 -3.62
C LYS A 185 9.26 4.03 -3.84
N ALA A 186 8.34 3.37 -3.13
CA ALA A 186 6.92 3.73 -3.17
C ALA A 186 6.66 5.15 -2.64
N ASN A 187 7.36 5.53 -1.57
CA ASN A 187 7.26 6.88 -1.02
C ASN A 187 7.83 7.94 -1.97
N GLU A 188 8.92 7.64 -2.68
CA GLU A 188 9.47 8.53 -3.72
C GLU A 188 8.49 8.71 -4.89
N LEU A 189 7.92 7.61 -5.41
CA LEU A 189 6.95 7.63 -6.52
C LEU A 189 5.66 8.39 -6.18
N SER A 190 5.25 8.35 -4.90
CA SER A 190 4.06 9.04 -4.39
C SER A 190 4.33 10.48 -3.94
N ASN A 191 5.46 11.09 -4.34
CA ASN A 191 5.85 12.44 -3.94
C ASN A 191 5.88 12.66 -2.42
N ASN A 192 6.29 11.64 -1.66
CA ASN A 192 6.32 11.60 -0.20
C ASN A 192 4.94 11.71 0.47
N ASN A 193 3.88 11.23 -0.19
CA ASN A 193 2.50 11.24 0.33
C ASN A 193 2.02 9.84 0.78
N LEU A 194 2.96 8.95 1.15
CA LEU A 194 2.65 7.59 1.60
C LEU A 194 2.57 7.52 3.12
N GLU A 195 1.37 7.26 3.64
CA GLU A 195 1.16 6.98 5.05
C GLU A 195 1.30 5.48 5.33
N LEU A 196 1.95 5.13 6.45
CA LEU A 196 2.21 3.75 6.84
C LEU A 196 1.53 3.37 8.16
N ILE A 197 0.85 2.23 8.15
CA ILE A 197 0.30 1.58 9.34
C ILE A 197 1.13 0.35 9.67
N ALA A 198 1.64 0.27 10.89
CA ALA A 198 2.32 -0.93 11.37
C ALA A 198 1.35 -1.89 12.07
N SER A 199 1.58 -3.20 11.92
CA SER A 199 0.84 -4.23 12.65
C SER A 199 1.71 -5.44 12.96
N VAL A 200 1.59 -5.99 14.16
CA VAL A 200 2.35 -7.17 14.60
C VAL A 200 1.48 -8.42 14.69
N TRP A 201 2.02 -9.58 14.34
CA TRP A 201 1.30 -10.87 14.42
C TRP A 201 1.59 -11.60 15.73
N THR A 202 2.83 -11.55 16.22
CA THR A 202 3.21 -12.24 17.46
C THR A 202 4.37 -11.54 18.14
N ALA A 203 4.44 -11.65 19.47
CA ALA A 203 5.65 -11.38 20.23
C ALA A 203 6.67 -12.53 20.06
N PRO A 204 7.96 -12.29 20.39
CA PRO A 204 8.95 -13.36 20.48
C PRO A 204 8.43 -14.52 21.34
N PRO A 205 8.65 -15.79 20.96
CA PRO A 205 8.10 -16.94 21.68
C PRO A 205 8.36 -16.91 23.18
N TRP A 206 9.56 -16.52 23.60
CA TRP A 206 9.93 -16.47 25.02
C TRP A 206 9.09 -15.48 25.86
N MET A 207 8.48 -14.48 25.22
CA MET A 207 7.55 -13.54 25.87
C MET A 207 6.12 -14.10 26.05
N LYS A 208 5.81 -15.23 25.41
CA LYS A 208 4.44 -15.79 25.35
C LYS A 208 4.23 -16.96 26.29
N THR A 209 3.02 -17.13 26.78
CA THR A 209 2.65 -18.21 27.71
C THR A 209 2.85 -19.62 27.13
N ASN A 210 2.79 -19.78 25.82
CA ASN A 210 2.96 -21.05 25.12
C ASN A 210 4.36 -21.27 24.53
N ASN A 211 5.25 -20.27 24.60
CA ASN A 211 6.58 -20.31 24.01
C ASN A 211 6.60 -20.68 22.51
N ASP A 212 5.59 -20.26 21.75
CA ASP A 212 5.46 -20.55 20.31
C ASP A 212 4.98 -19.29 19.55
N TYR A 213 5.23 -19.20 18.25
CA TYR A 213 4.74 -18.14 17.36
C TYR A 213 3.23 -18.24 17.13
N ALA A 214 2.67 -19.45 17.15
CA ALA A 214 1.27 -19.73 16.81
C ALA A 214 0.51 -20.41 17.97
N GLY A 215 -0.80 -20.59 17.79
CA GLY A 215 -1.66 -21.28 18.76
C GLY A 215 -2.07 -20.43 19.97
N ILE A 216 -2.70 -21.10 20.94
CA ILE A 216 -3.25 -20.46 22.15
C ILE A 216 -2.10 -19.92 23.00
N GLY A 217 -1.90 -18.61 22.99
CA GLY A 217 -0.77 -17.98 23.67
C GLY A 217 -0.96 -16.49 23.88
N PHE A 218 -0.71 -16.03 25.11
CA PHE A 218 -0.84 -14.63 25.51
C PHE A 218 0.53 -14.05 25.85
N LEU A 219 0.64 -12.72 25.81
CA LEU A 219 1.81 -12.04 26.36
C LEU A 219 1.86 -12.25 27.88
N LYS A 220 3.01 -12.69 28.41
CA LYS A 220 3.22 -12.79 29.86
C LYS A 220 3.34 -11.39 30.47
N ILE A 221 2.75 -11.19 31.65
CA ILE A 221 2.60 -9.85 32.27
C ILE A 221 3.96 -9.20 32.54
N GLU A 222 4.95 -9.99 32.94
CA GLU A 222 6.31 -9.51 33.21
C GLU A 222 6.99 -8.87 32.00
N TYR A 223 6.56 -9.18 30.78
CA TYR A 223 7.15 -8.67 29.54
C TYR A 223 6.38 -7.52 28.90
N TYR A 224 5.36 -6.95 29.56
CA TYR A 224 4.57 -5.87 28.99
C TYR A 224 5.46 -4.65 28.65
N GLN A 225 6.34 -4.22 29.56
CA GLN A 225 7.23 -3.09 29.27
C GLN A 225 8.21 -3.41 28.15
N THR A 226 8.80 -4.62 28.15
CA THR A 226 9.69 -5.06 27.07
C THR A 226 8.97 -5.08 25.73
N TRP A 227 7.71 -5.51 25.69
CA TRP A 227 6.91 -5.49 24.47
C TRP A 227 6.62 -4.06 23.98
N ALA A 228 6.44 -3.09 24.88
CA ALA A 228 6.29 -1.69 24.50
C ALA A 228 7.58 -1.15 23.89
N ASN A 229 8.72 -1.46 24.53
CA ASN A 229 10.05 -1.10 24.03
C ASN A 229 10.36 -1.77 22.68
N TYR A 230 9.80 -2.95 22.40
CA TYR A 230 9.94 -3.63 21.12
C TYR A 230 9.33 -2.83 19.96
N PHE A 231 8.14 -2.24 20.16
CA PHE A 231 7.55 -1.32 19.16
C PHE A 231 8.39 -0.06 18.99
N VAL A 232 8.88 0.52 20.09
CA VAL A 232 9.76 1.72 20.03
C VAL A 232 11.01 1.42 19.20
N LYS A 233 11.70 0.31 19.48
CA LYS A 233 12.88 -0.12 18.72
C LYS A 233 12.56 -0.35 17.25
N PHE A 234 11.42 -0.97 16.92
CA PHE A 234 10.98 -1.10 15.52
C PHE A 234 10.89 0.26 14.82
N PHE A 235 10.21 1.23 15.45
CA PHE A 235 10.07 2.57 14.86
C PHE A 235 11.40 3.32 14.78
N GLU A 236 12.28 3.19 15.78
CA GLU A 236 13.62 3.78 15.75
C GLU A 236 14.47 3.19 14.61
N GLU A 237 14.46 1.86 14.43
CA GLU A 237 15.23 1.21 13.36
C GLU A 237 14.71 1.59 11.97
N TYR A 238 13.39 1.69 11.77
CA TYR A 238 12.82 2.16 10.52
C TYR A 238 13.06 3.67 10.30
N ALA A 239 13.04 4.48 11.36
CA ALA A 239 13.35 5.90 11.28
C ALA A 239 14.82 6.17 10.87
N LYS A 240 15.77 5.32 11.30
CA LYS A 240 17.16 5.34 10.82
C LYS A 240 17.27 5.11 9.31
N LYS A 241 16.26 4.50 8.69
CA LYS A 241 16.14 4.29 7.23
C LYS A 241 15.30 5.37 6.54
N GLY A 242 14.91 6.43 7.26
CA GLY A 242 14.09 7.52 6.73
C GLY A 242 12.59 7.21 6.65
N ILE A 243 12.13 6.08 7.20
CA ILE A 243 10.73 5.67 7.13
C ILE A 243 9.99 6.12 8.39
N LYS A 244 8.84 6.76 8.20
CA LYS A 244 7.95 7.19 9.28
C LYS A 244 6.63 6.46 9.19
N PHE A 245 5.97 6.31 10.33
CA PHE A 245 4.67 5.64 10.44
C PHE A 245 3.62 6.63 10.91
N TRP A 246 2.45 6.56 10.28
CA TRP A 246 1.25 7.29 10.66
C TRP A 246 0.54 6.64 11.85
N GLY A 247 0.50 5.31 11.86
CA GLY A 247 -0.29 4.57 12.84
C GLY A 247 0.27 3.20 13.18
N LEU A 248 -0.19 2.68 14.31
CA LEU A 248 0.08 1.34 14.81
C LEU A 248 -1.26 0.70 15.16
N THR A 249 -1.49 -0.52 14.69
CA THR A 249 -2.50 -1.38 15.31
C THR A 249 -1.91 -2.09 16.52
N THR A 250 -2.71 -2.24 17.55
CA THR A 250 -2.32 -2.90 18.80
C THR A 250 -1.83 -4.34 18.63
N GLN A 251 -2.51 -5.11 17.78
CA GLN A 251 -2.22 -6.51 17.45
C GLN A 251 -3.00 -6.88 16.18
N ASN A 252 -2.41 -7.65 15.27
CA ASN A 252 -3.15 -8.28 14.18
C ASN A 252 -4.05 -9.38 14.73
N GLU A 253 -5.35 -9.29 14.42
CA GLU A 253 -6.36 -10.34 14.67
C GLU A 253 -6.22 -11.02 16.05
N PRO A 254 -6.36 -10.27 17.16
CA PRO A 254 -6.06 -10.77 18.51
C PRO A 254 -6.85 -12.01 18.94
N LEU A 255 -7.96 -12.31 18.27
CA LEU A 255 -8.77 -13.50 18.53
C LEU A 255 -8.18 -14.78 17.93
N ILE A 256 -7.28 -14.70 16.93
CA ILE A 256 -6.64 -15.89 16.34
C ILE A 256 -5.72 -16.57 17.34
N GLY A 257 -5.06 -15.82 18.22
CA GLY A 257 -4.25 -16.38 19.30
C GLY A 257 -5.04 -17.07 20.42
N LEU A 258 -6.37 -17.21 20.25
CA LEU A 258 -7.25 -18.03 21.10
C LEU A 258 -7.60 -19.37 20.43
N LEU A 259 -7.14 -19.60 19.20
CA LEU A 259 -7.40 -20.83 18.46
C LEU A 259 -6.24 -21.82 18.64
N PRO A 260 -6.54 -23.13 18.75
CA PRO A 260 -5.51 -24.17 18.76
C PRO A 260 -4.86 -24.33 17.38
N THR A 261 -3.64 -24.87 17.35
CA THR A 261 -2.82 -24.98 16.14
C THR A 261 -3.44 -25.85 15.05
N PHE A 262 -4.24 -26.87 15.41
CA PHE A 262 -4.97 -27.68 14.43
C PHE A 262 -6.05 -26.89 13.64
N ILE A 263 -6.39 -25.67 14.09
CA ILE A 263 -7.27 -24.75 13.35
C ILE A 263 -6.45 -23.69 12.62
N SER A 264 -5.41 -23.14 13.25
CA SER A 264 -4.57 -22.11 12.65
C SER A 264 -3.14 -22.18 13.16
N GLU A 265 -2.17 -22.28 12.24
CA GLU A 265 -0.74 -22.31 12.54
C GLU A 265 -0.02 -21.01 12.20
N ILE A 266 -0.76 -19.94 11.91
CA ILE A 266 -0.18 -18.64 11.60
C ILE A 266 0.40 -17.98 12.86
N ASN A 267 1.37 -17.07 12.67
CA ASN A 267 1.87 -16.24 13.75
C ASN A 267 0.70 -15.50 14.40
N ALA A 268 0.50 -15.68 15.70
CA ALA A 268 -0.64 -15.09 16.40
C ALA A 268 -0.35 -14.92 17.88
N MET A 269 -0.84 -13.84 18.47
CA MET A 269 -0.82 -13.64 19.91
C MET A 269 -2.20 -13.20 20.39
N GLY A 270 -2.69 -13.93 21.38
CA GLY A 270 -3.99 -13.73 21.99
C GLY A 270 -4.02 -12.46 22.83
N TYR A 271 -5.08 -11.70 22.65
CA TYR A 271 -5.43 -10.61 23.55
C TYR A 271 -6.94 -10.60 23.80
N THR A 272 -7.33 -10.53 25.08
CA THR A 272 -8.69 -10.14 25.44
C THR A 272 -8.84 -8.62 25.41
N ASN A 273 -10.06 -8.11 25.27
CA ASN A 273 -10.34 -6.66 25.32
C ASN A 273 -9.80 -6.02 26.62
N LEU A 274 -9.88 -6.74 27.75
CA LEU A 274 -9.35 -6.27 29.04
C LEU A 274 -7.83 -6.16 29.04
N GLN A 275 -7.14 -7.17 28.51
CA GLN A 275 -5.67 -7.15 28.41
C GLN A 275 -5.19 -6.04 27.49
N MET A 276 -5.85 -5.83 26.33
CA MET A 276 -5.49 -4.72 25.43
C MET A 276 -5.70 -3.38 26.13
N ASN A 277 -6.85 -3.16 26.76
CA ASN A 277 -7.10 -1.91 27.47
C ASN A 277 -6.05 -1.67 28.57
N PHE A 278 -5.76 -2.69 29.39
CA PHE A 278 -4.75 -2.56 30.43
C PHE A 278 -3.35 -2.24 29.87
N TYR A 279 -2.92 -2.97 28.85
CA TYR A 279 -1.59 -2.80 28.26
C TYR A 279 -1.44 -1.43 27.57
N PHE A 280 -2.37 -1.07 26.69
CA PHE A 280 -2.27 0.16 25.89
C PHE A 280 -2.58 1.43 26.72
N SER A 281 -3.45 1.37 27.72
CA SER A 281 -3.80 2.55 28.53
C SER A 281 -2.80 2.86 29.63
N TYR A 282 -1.98 1.89 30.09
CA TYR A 282 -1.13 2.07 31.28
C TYR A 282 0.36 1.80 31.07
N LYS A 283 0.78 1.21 29.95
CA LYS A 283 2.19 0.82 29.73
C LYS A 283 2.84 1.40 28.46
N ILE A 284 2.05 2.00 27.56
CA ILE A 284 2.57 2.64 26.34
C ILE A 284 2.83 4.16 26.48
N PRO A 285 2.02 4.94 27.21
CA PRO A 285 2.38 6.31 27.57
C PRO A 285 3.66 6.34 28.42
#